data_AF-A0A8T4IA87-F1
#
_entry.id   AF-A0A8T4IA87-F1
#
_cell.length_a   1.000
_cell.length_b   1.000
_cell.length_c   1.000
_cell.angle_alpha   90.00
_cell.angle_beta   90.00
_cell.angle_gamma   90.00
#
_symmetry.space_group_name_H-M   'P 1'
#
loop_
_entity.id
_entity.type
_entity.pdbx_description
1 polymer ?
#
loop_
_entity_poly.entity_id
_entity_poly.type
_entity_poly.pdbx_seq_one_letter_code
_entity_poly.pdbx_strand_id
1 'polypeptide(L)' 'LGISIPPQLQGLHTVIGWPRIGVEALEQRLELEAFRWADGAEAEDLREVAEANDLFDESSLAHLDALTYGREY' A
#
# COMPACT_ATOMS: atom_id res chain seq x y z
N LEU A 1 25.49 -23.30 -4.23
CA LEU A 1 25.26 -21.87 -3.90
C LEU A 1 26.24 -21.00 -4.68
N GLY A 2 25.98 -20.73 -5.97
CA GLY A 2 26.89 -19.98 -6.87
C GLY A 2 27.11 -20.62 -8.24
N ILE A 3 26.68 -21.88 -8.41
CA ILE A 3 26.86 -22.68 -9.65
C ILE A 3 25.98 -22.21 -10.82
N SER A 4 24.94 -21.44 -10.54
CA SER A 4 23.94 -20.98 -11.52
C SER A 4 24.01 -19.47 -11.81
N ILE A 5 24.95 -18.73 -11.20
CA ILE A 5 25.10 -17.29 -11.46
C ILE A 5 26.06 -17.11 -12.64
N PRO A 6 25.61 -16.50 -13.75
CA PRO A 6 26.49 -16.19 -14.88
C PRO A 6 27.75 -15.42 -14.42
N PRO A 7 28.94 -15.71 -14.98
CA PRO A 7 30.19 -15.05 -14.56
C PRO A 7 30.13 -13.52 -14.55
N GLN A 8 29.38 -12.94 -15.49
CA GLN A 8 29.21 -11.49 -15.63
C GLN A 8 28.41 -10.86 -14.47
N LEU A 9 27.64 -11.65 -13.71
CA LEU A 9 26.77 -11.19 -12.63
C LEU A 9 27.32 -11.49 -11.24
N GLN A 10 28.50 -12.12 -11.11
CA GLN A 10 29.08 -12.49 -9.82
C GLN A 10 29.38 -11.29 -8.91
N GLY A 11 29.61 -10.10 -9.49
CA GLY A 11 29.82 -8.85 -8.72
C GLY A 11 28.55 -8.02 -8.50
N LEU A 12 27.41 -8.43 -9.06
CA LEU A 12 26.14 -7.70 -8.92
C LEU A 12 25.46 -8.11 -7.61
N HIS A 13 25.77 -7.38 -6.54
CA HIS A 13 25.03 -7.45 -5.30
C HIS A 13 23.98 -6.32 -5.29
N THR A 14 22.72 -6.70 -5.22
CA THR A 14 21.62 -5.74 -5.08
C THR A 14 20.65 -6.21 -4.01
N VAL A 15 19.99 -5.25 -3.37
CA VAL A 15 18.97 -5.49 -2.37
C VAL A 15 17.62 -5.52 -3.07
N ILE A 16 17.15 -6.72 -3.41
CA ILE A 16 15.85 -6.91 -4.06
C ILE A 16 14.78 -7.04 -2.97
N GLY A 17 13.62 -6.41 -3.19
CA GLY A 17 12.41 -6.61 -2.37
C GLY A 17 12.25 -5.67 -1.17
N TRP A 18 13.31 -5.04 -0.66
CA TRP A 18 13.19 -4.05 0.42
C TRP A 18 12.30 -2.84 0.08
N PRO A 19 12.35 -2.28 -1.14
CA PRO A 19 11.44 -1.19 -1.52
C PRO A 19 9.96 -1.57 -1.37
N ARG A 20 9.58 -2.80 -1.78
CA ARG A 20 8.21 -3.30 -1.62
C ARG A 20 7.80 -3.36 -0.15
N ILE A 21 8.65 -3.89 0.73
CA ILE A 21 8.37 -3.96 2.17
C ILE A 21 8.15 -2.56 2.75
N GLY A 22 8.95 -1.58 2.33
CA GLY A 22 8.79 -0.19 2.77
C GLY A 22 7.47 0.42 2.30
N VAL A 23 7.09 0.19 1.03
CA VAL A 23 5.81 0.65 0.47
C VAL A 23 4.62 0.00 1.18
N GLU A 24 4.61 -1.32 1.34
CA GLU A 24 3.54 -2.06 2.04
C GLU A 24 3.37 -1.56 3.48
N ALA A 25 4.47 -1.31 4.20
CA ALA A 25 4.41 -0.82 5.57
C ALA A 25 3.91 0.64 5.71
N LEU A 26 4.00 1.42 4.64
CA LEU A 26 3.44 2.77 4.57
C LEU A 26 1.96 2.73 4.18
N GLU A 27 1.59 1.91 3.21
CA GLU A 27 0.21 1.72 2.77
C GLU A 27 -0.66 1.19 3.94
N GLN A 28 -0.24 0.15 4.64
CA GLN A 28 -0.95 -0.38 5.82
C GLN A 28 -1.12 0.65 6.96
N ARG A 29 -0.27 1.68 7.02
CA ARG A 29 -0.43 2.77 8.01
C ARG A 29 -1.48 3.80 7.60
N LEU A 30 -1.83 3.84 6.34
CA LEU A 30 -2.84 4.73 5.77
C LEU A 30 -4.19 4.03 5.60
N GLU A 31 -4.27 2.73 5.92
CA GLU A 31 -5.49 1.94 5.82
C GLU A 31 -6.65 2.63 6.55
N LEU A 32 -7.70 2.91 5.80
CA LEU A 32 -8.89 3.54 6.31
C LEU A 32 -9.74 2.47 7.02
N GLU A 33 -9.90 2.56 8.33
CA GLU A 33 -10.62 1.53 9.08
C GLU A 33 -12.06 1.94 9.45
N ALA A 34 -12.30 3.24 9.69
CA ALA A 34 -13.59 3.73 10.15
C ALA A 34 -13.74 5.26 10.01
N PHE A 35 -14.99 5.73 9.99
CA PHE A 35 -15.36 7.14 10.12
C PHE A 35 -16.02 7.40 11.47
N ARG A 36 -15.64 8.52 12.10
CA ARG A 36 -16.24 8.98 13.35
C ARG A 36 -16.59 10.45 13.27
N TRP A 37 -17.67 10.81 13.93
CA TRP A 37 -18.01 12.21 14.18
C TRP A 37 -17.05 12.85 15.18
N ALA A 38 -17.04 14.17 15.24
CA ALA A 38 -16.15 14.93 16.12
C ALA A 38 -16.38 14.63 17.62
N ASP A 39 -17.57 14.14 17.99
CA ASP A 39 -17.92 13.69 19.33
C ASP A 39 -17.56 12.22 19.60
N GLY A 40 -16.97 11.52 18.62
CA GLY A 40 -16.53 10.13 18.72
C GLY A 40 -17.59 9.09 18.34
N ALA A 41 -18.82 9.51 18.04
CA ALA A 41 -19.87 8.60 17.58
C ALA A 41 -19.50 7.97 16.23
N GLU A 42 -19.92 6.73 16.01
CA GLU A 42 -19.78 6.06 14.71
C GLU A 42 -20.58 6.83 13.64
N ALA A 43 -19.96 7.03 12.48
CA ALA A 43 -20.60 7.68 11.33
C ALA A 43 -21.12 6.63 10.34
N GLU A 44 -22.19 5.91 10.72
CA GLU A 44 -22.74 4.80 9.92
C GLU A 44 -23.21 5.25 8.52
N ASP A 45 -23.71 6.47 8.40
CA ASP A 45 -24.11 7.09 7.14
C ASP A 45 -22.93 7.30 6.18
N LEU A 46 -21.76 7.72 6.70
CA LEU A 46 -20.54 7.81 5.90
C LEU A 46 -19.98 6.42 5.55
N ARG A 47 -20.07 5.47 6.48
CA ARG A 47 -19.67 4.08 6.27
C ARG A 47 -20.50 3.45 5.14
N GLU A 48 -21.82 3.65 5.12
CA GLU A 48 -22.70 3.16 4.05
C GLU A 48 -22.30 3.73 2.68
N VAL A 49 -21.99 5.03 2.60
CA VAL A 49 -21.50 5.65 1.36
C VAL A 49 -20.15 5.07 0.93
N ALA A 50 -19.22 4.87 1.87
CA ALA A 50 -17.91 4.32 1.58
C ALA A 50 -18.00 2.87 1.07
N GLU A 51 -18.81 2.03 1.71
CA GLU A 51 -19.06 0.65 1.27
C GLU A 51 -19.75 0.61 -0.10
N ALA A 52 -20.72 1.50 -0.34
CA ALA A 52 -21.42 1.56 -1.64
C ALA A 52 -20.50 1.95 -2.82
N ASN A 53 -19.32 2.49 -2.56
CA ASN A 53 -18.34 2.90 -3.57
C ASN A 53 -17.02 2.11 -3.47
N ASP A 54 -16.98 1.00 -2.71
CA ASP A 54 -15.77 0.21 -2.46
C ASP A 54 -14.57 1.05 -1.96
N LEU A 55 -14.85 2.16 -1.26
CA LEU A 55 -13.85 3.19 -0.97
C LEU A 55 -12.68 2.67 -0.14
N PHE A 56 -12.93 1.73 0.77
CA PHE A 56 -11.87 1.14 1.59
C PHE A 56 -10.84 0.42 0.72
N ASP A 57 -11.30 -0.41 -0.20
CA ASP A 57 -10.45 -1.15 -1.12
C ASP A 57 -9.77 -0.21 -2.14
N GLU A 58 -10.55 0.68 -2.75
CA GLU A 58 -10.03 1.64 -3.73
C GLU A 58 -9.01 2.60 -3.12
N SER A 59 -9.20 3.05 -1.87
CA SER A 59 -8.22 3.89 -1.18
C SER A 59 -6.89 3.17 -0.92
N SER A 60 -6.93 1.88 -0.57
CA SER A 60 -5.74 1.04 -0.41
C SER A 60 -4.98 0.90 -1.74
N LEU A 61 -5.70 0.62 -2.83
CA LEU A 61 -5.13 0.54 -4.17
C LEU A 61 -4.52 1.88 -4.61
N ALA A 62 -5.22 2.99 -4.37
CA ALA A 62 -4.76 4.33 -4.71
C ALA A 62 -3.47 4.70 -3.97
N HIS A 63 -3.41 4.41 -2.67
CA HIS A 63 -2.21 4.64 -1.86
C HIS A 63 -1.04 3.79 -2.34
N LEU A 64 -1.28 2.51 -2.65
CA LEU A 64 -0.26 1.62 -3.16
C LEU A 64 0.30 2.10 -4.51
N ASP A 65 -0.56 2.53 -5.43
CA ASP A 65 -0.18 3.05 -6.75
C ASP A 65 0.65 4.33 -6.60
N ALA A 66 0.17 5.28 -5.78
CA ALA A 66 0.88 6.53 -5.50
C ALA A 66 2.26 6.30 -4.88
N LEU A 67 2.39 5.37 -3.92
CA LEU A 67 3.66 5.07 -3.27
C LEU A 67 4.62 4.28 -4.17
N THR A 68 4.08 3.46 -5.07
CA THR A 68 4.88 2.65 -6.00
C THR A 68 5.38 3.49 -7.18
N TYR A 69 4.53 4.36 -7.74
CA TYR A 69 4.80 5.06 -9.00
C TYR A 69 4.97 6.59 -8.85
N GLY A 70 4.75 7.13 -7.65
CA GLY A 70 4.87 8.56 -7.36
C GLY A 70 3.68 9.41 -7.83
N ARG A 71 2.58 8.80 -8.27
CA ARG A 71 1.33 9.44 -8.74
C ARG A 71 0.19 8.44 -8.76
N GLU A 72 -1.04 8.93 -8.73
CA GLU A 72 -2.29 8.19 -8.93
C GLU A 72 -3.37 9.17 -9.46
N TYR A 73 -4.45 8.68 -10.10
CA TYR A 73 -5.44 9.48 -10.85
C TYR A 73 -6.89 9.10 -10.56
#